data_AF-A0A524F182-F1
#
_entry.id   AF-A0A524F182-F1
#
_cell.length_a   1.000
_cell.length_b   1.000
_cell.length_c   1.000
_cell.angle_alpha   90.00
_cell.angle_beta   90.00
_cell.angle_gamma   90.00
#
_symmetry.space_group_name_H-M   'P 1'
#
loop_
_entity.id
_entity.type
_entity.pdbx_description
1 polymer ?
#
loop_
_entity_poly.entity_id
_entity_poly.type
_entity_poly.pdbx_seq_one_letter_code
_entity_poly.pdbx_strand_id
1 'polypeptide(L)' 'LNEIHSLLRTFFEKVLKIQNSELVENITCEIEHHITPKVKDSLRKFLTNYQE' A
#
# COMPACT_ATOMS: atom_id res chain seq x y z
N LEU A 1 0.52 -12.85 -5.18
CA LEU A 1 0.80 -11.68 -4.32
C LEU A 1 -0.53 -11.20 -3.72
N ASN A 2 -0.55 -10.89 -2.42
CA ASN A 2 -1.73 -10.38 -1.71
C ASN A 2 -2.16 -9.00 -2.28
N GLU A 3 -3.45 -8.78 -2.51
CA GLU A 3 -3.97 -7.50 -3.04
C GLU A 3 -3.59 -6.34 -2.10
N ILE A 4 -3.66 -6.55 -0.77
CA ILE A 4 -3.30 -5.55 0.24
C ILE A 4 -1.82 -5.14 0.10
N HIS A 5 -0.94 -6.12 -0.08
CA HIS A 5 0.49 -5.90 -0.27
C HIS A 5 0.77 -4.97 -1.46
N SER A 6 0.15 -5.25 -2.62
CA SER A 6 0.34 -4.42 -3.82
C SER A 6 -0.18 -2.99 -3.64
N LEU A 7 -1.30 -2.81 -2.92
CA LEU A 7 -1.86 -1.49 -2.64
C LEU A 7 -0.94 -0.68 -1.71
N LEU A 8 -0.48 -1.28 -0.62
CA LEU A 8 0.45 -0.64 0.32
C LEU A 8 1.75 -0.25 -0.35
N ARG A 9 2.34 -1.17 -1.15
CA ARG A 9 3.56 -0.88 -1.89
C ARG A 9 3.38 0.30 -2.87
N THR A 10 2.28 0.32 -3.60
CA THR A 10 1.94 1.44 -4.49
C THR A 10 1.80 2.74 -3.71
N PHE A 11 1.14 2.70 -2.55
CA PHE A 11 1.00 3.86 -1.68
C PHE A 11 2.36 4.39 -1.22
N PHE A 12 3.23 3.53 -0.69
CA PHE A 12 4.55 3.96 -0.19
C PHE A 12 5.47 4.47 -1.31
N GLU A 13 5.52 3.80 -2.46
CA GLU A 13 6.39 4.18 -3.57
C GLU A 13 5.85 5.37 -4.37
N LYS A 14 4.55 5.39 -4.68
CA LYS A 14 3.97 6.37 -5.62
C LYS A 14 3.39 7.59 -4.93
N VAL A 15 2.86 7.45 -3.72
CA VAL A 15 2.23 8.55 -2.98
C VAL A 15 3.22 9.18 -2.02
N LEU A 16 3.84 8.38 -1.15
CA LEU A 16 4.84 8.88 -0.20
C LEU A 16 6.24 9.05 -0.81
N LYS A 17 6.46 8.57 -2.04
CA LYS A 17 7.73 8.68 -2.79
C LYS A 17 8.93 8.10 -2.02
N ILE A 18 8.72 7.06 -1.23
CA ILE A 18 9.80 6.37 -0.51
C ILE A 18 10.61 5.57 -1.54
N GLN A 19 11.89 5.92 -1.71
CA GLN A 19 12.78 5.30 -2.70
C GLN A 19 13.49 4.05 -2.19
N ASN A 20 13.55 3.85 -0.86
CA ASN A 20 14.17 2.68 -0.27
C ASN A 20 13.23 1.48 -0.41
N SER A 21 13.50 0.61 -1.40
CA SER A 21 12.66 -0.55 -1.70
C SER A 21 12.67 -1.60 -0.59
N GLU A 22 13.77 -1.77 0.13
CA GLU A 22 13.85 -2.68 1.28
C GLU A 22 12.95 -2.20 2.42
N LEU A 23 13.00 -0.90 2.72
CA LEU A 23 12.11 -0.30 3.72
C LEU A 23 10.64 -0.48 3.31
N VAL A 24 10.30 -0.21 2.04
CA VAL A 24 8.93 -0.36 1.52
C VAL A 24 8.43 -1.80 1.66
N GLU A 25 9.27 -2.78 1.31
CA GLU A 25 8.91 -4.20 1.41
C GLU A 25 8.68 -4.60 2.87
N ASN A 26 9.59 -4.20 3.77
CA ASN A 26 9.50 -4.50 5.20
C ASN A 26 8.22 -3.93 5.83
N ILE A 27 7.95 -2.63 5.64
CA ILE A 27 6.75 -2.01 6.22
C ILE A 27 5.47 -2.54 5.57
N THR A 28 5.51 -2.91 4.29
CA THR A 28 4.35 -3.49 3.61
C THR A 28 4.00 -4.85 4.21
N CYS A 29 5.00 -5.72 4.40
CA CYS A 29 4.82 -7.04 5.00
C CYS A 29 4.35 -6.96 6.47
N GLU A 30 4.89 -6.01 7.24
CA GLU A 30 4.44 -5.77 8.61
C GLU A 30 2.97 -5.32 8.66
N ILE A 31 2.56 -4.41 7.78
CA ILE A 31 1.23 -3.81 7.83
C ILE A 31 0.16 -4.71 7.20
N GLU A 32 0.48 -5.46 6.12
CA GLU A 32 -0.53 -6.19 5.33
C GLU A 32 -1.36 -7.18 6.15
N HIS A 33 -0.75 -7.79 7.18
CA HIS A 33 -1.40 -8.77 8.06
C HIS A 33 -2.33 -8.13 9.11
N HIS A 34 -2.22 -6.83 9.34
CA HIS A 34 -3.02 -6.07 10.31
C HIS A 34 -4.12 -5.24 9.66
N ILE A 35 -4.14 -5.14 8.33
CA ILE A 35 -5.13 -4.36 7.58
C ILE A 35 -6.46 -5.11 7.51
N THR A 36 -7.53 -4.44 7.92
CA THR A 36 -8.89 -4.95 7.75
C THR A 36 -9.38 -4.77 6.30
N PRO A 37 -10.35 -5.57 5.83
CA PRO A 37 -10.93 -5.40 4.49
C PRO A 37 -11.48 -3.99 4.23
N LYS A 38 -12.08 -3.35 5.25
CA LYS A 38 -12.58 -1.97 5.14
C LYS A 38 -11.47 -0.98 4.85
N VAL A 39 -10.34 -1.10 5.55
CA VAL A 39 -9.16 -0.23 5.32
C VAL A 39 -8.55 -0.49 3.96
N LYS A 40 -8.47 -1.75 3.53
CA LYS A 40 -8.06 -2.11 2.16
C LYS A 40 -8.91 -1.41 1.11
N ASP A 41 -10.23 -1.46 1.24
CA ASP A 41 -11.14 -0.83 0.27
C ASP A 41 -10.99 0.69 0.23
N SER A 42 -10.80 1.33 1.40
CA SER A 42 -10.48 2.76 1.49
C SER A 42 -9.16 3.09 0.80
N LEU A 43 -8.11 2.29 1.02
CA LEU A 43 -6.81 2.46 0.38
C LEU A 43 -6.91 2.32 -1.14
N ARG A 44 -7.66 1.31 -1.63
CA ARG A 44 -7.89 1.12 -3.06
C ARG A 44 -8.58 2.32 -3.69
N LYS A 45 -9.68 2.79 -3.08
CA LYS A 45 -10.40 3.98 -3.56
C LYS A 45 -9.50 5.22 -3.60
N PHE A 46 -8.71 5.43 -2.55
CA PHE A 46 -7.75 6.52 -2.51
C PHE A 46 -6.74 6.45 -3.68
N LEU A 47 -6.16 5.27 -3.93
CA LEU A 47 -5.18 5.09 -5.00
C LEU A 47 -5.78 5.24 -6.40
N THR A 48 -7.02 4.78 -6.62
CA THR A 48 -7.73 5.02 -7.87
C THR A 48 -7.90 6.52 -8.11
N ASN A 49 -8.40 7.27 -7.13
CA ASN A 49 -8.62 8.71 -7.26
C ASN A 49 -7.33 9.52 -7.38
N TYR A 50 -6.20 9.00 -6.88
CA TYR A 50 -4.89 9.67 -7.00
C TYR A 50 -4.25 9.51 -8.38
N GLN A 51 -4.66 8.47 -9.14
CA GLN A 51 -4.15 8.19 -10.48
C GLN A 51 -4.98 8.85 -11.60
N GLU A 52 -6.16 9.38 -11.27
CA GLU A 52 -6.98 10.25 -12.12
C GLU A 52 -6.51 11.72 -12.07
#